data_AF-A0A7W0VE79-F1
#
_entry.id   AF-A0A7W0VE79-F1
#
_cell.length_a   1.000
_cell.length_b   1.000
_cell.length_c   1.000
_cell.angle_alpha   90.00
_cell.angle_beta   90.00
_cell.angle_gamma   90.00
#
_symmetry.space_group_name_H-M   'P 1'
#
loop_
_entity.id
_entity.type
_entity.pdbx_description
1 polymer ?
#
loop_
_entity_poly.entity_id
_entity_poly.type
_entity_poly.pdbx_seq_one_letter_code
_entity_poly.pdbx_strand_id
1 'polypeptide(L)'
;MFAGAAVVAFVGCATDGESSNESANHGPEHTLDMDGCVKIEGADIGVNGVTVTLGGVSVEFTSWVAKDGEPGEFIGFTLSGSAVFFVKAGNNADDLFEGSGMSWVNPLGTGGPDVKGISNIQICEISPPPPPPPPPCGSEENPCPPPPPPPPCGSAENPCPPPPPPPPPEECGSETYPCPPPPPPPPPEECGSETYP
;
A
#
# COMPACT_ATOMS: atom_id res chain seq x y z
N MET A 1 37.80 42.95 22.17
CA MET A 1 38.51 41.75 21.69
C MET A 1 38.72 40.83 22.89
N PHE A 2 37.85 39.84 23.06
CA PHE A 2 38.09 38.73 24.00
C PHE A 2 37.68 37.45 23.28
N ALA A 3 38.67 36.68 22.86
CA ALA A 3 38.51 35.35 22.31
C ALA A 3 38.47 34.37 23.49
N GLY A 4 37.29 33.85 23.81
CA GLY A 4 37.12 32.78 24.78
C GLY A 4 36.83 31.48 24.03
N ALA A 5 37.82 30.61 23.91
CA ALA A 5 37.62 29.25 23.43
C ALA A 5 37.08 28.39 24.59
N ALA A 6 35.84 27.95 24.49
CA ALA A 6 35.26 26.97 25.41
C ALA A 6 35.37 25.57 24.79
N VAL A 7 36.21 24.73 25.40
CA VAL A 7 36.32 23.30 25.09
C VAL A 7 35.33 22.57 25.99
N VAL A 8 34.28 21.99 25.41
CA VAL A 8 33.34 21.13 26.13
C VAL A 8 33.72 19.68 25.87
N ALA A 9 34.22 19.00 26.90
CA ALA A 9 34.46 17.57 26.90
C ALA A 9 33.18 16.86 27.38
N PHE A 10 32.62 15.99 26.54
CA PHE A 10 31.52 15.11 26.94
C PHE A 10 32.08 13.79 27.48
N VAL A 11 31.78 13.51 28.74
CA VAL A 11 32.03 12.22 29.41
C VAL A 11 30.88 11.29 29.05
N GLY A 12 31.19 10.22 28.33
CA GLY A 12 30.24 9.14 28.04
C GLY A 12 30.04 8.24 29.25
N CYS A 13 28.80 8.07 29.70
CA CYS A 13 28.40 6.97 30.58
C CYS A 13 28.00 5.78 29.70
N ALA A 14 28.75 4.69 29.78
CA ALA A 14 28.29 3.37 29.36
C ALA A 14 27.46 2.77 30.51
N THR A 15 26.18 2.52 30.26
CA THR A 15 25.33 1.74 31.16
C THR A 15 24.92 0.47 30.43
N ASP A 16 25.58 -0.64 30.76
CA ASP A 16 25.12 -1.99 30.45
C ASP A 16 23.90 -2.29 31.35
N GLY A 17 22.71 -2.08 30.80
CA GLY A 17 21.42 -2.39 31.41
C GLY A 17 20.83 -3.64 30.77
N GLU A 18 20.91 -4.74 31.51
CA GLU A 18 20.28 -6.04 31.22
C GLU A 18 18.76 -5.87 31.07
N SER A 19 18.27 -5.86 29.82
CA SER A 19 16.84 -5.72 29.52
C SER A 19 16.17 -7.09 29.56
N SER A 20 15.45 -7.35 30.64
CA SER A 20 14.55 -8.48 30.77
C SER A 20 13.44 -8.39 29.71
N ASN A 21 13.21 -9.52 29.06
CA ASN A 21 12.29 -9.69 27.96
C ASN A 21 10.85 -9.78 28.51
N GLU A 22 10.22 -8.63 28.80
CA GLU A 22 8.79 -8.59 29.12
C GLU A 22 7.97 -8.55 27.82
N SER A 23 7.49 -9.74 27.46
CA SER A 23 6.48 -9.95 26.42
C SER A 23 5.14 -9.35 26.86
N ALA A 24 5.01 -8.03 26.74
CA ALA A 24 3.72 -7.34 26.86
C ALA A 24 2.94 -7.49 25.54
N ASN A 25 1.67 -7.87 25.67
CA ASN A 25 0.66 -7.76 24.63
C ASN A 25 0.58 -6.29 24.13
N HIS A 26 1.45 -5.91 23.21
CA HIS A 26 1.19 -4.77 22.34
C HIS A 26 0.08 -5.22 21.40
N GLY A 27 -1.16 -4.82 21.71
CA GLY A 27 -2.19 -4.70 20.67
C GLY A 27 -1.58 -3.93 19.51
N PRO A 28 -1.95 -4.21 18.26
CA PRO A 28 -1.19 -3.81 17.07
C PRO A 28 -0.87 -2.33 17.17
N GLU A 29 0.33 -2.01 17.64
CA GLU A 29 0.82 -0.65 17.56
C GLU A 29 0.89 -0.44 16.07
N HIS A 30 -0.01 0.43 15.60
CA HIS A 30 -0.01 0.94 14.26
C HIS A 30 1.26 1.80 14.14
N THR A 31 2.40 1.12 14.16
CA THR A 31 3.68 1.61 13.72
C THR A 31 3.40 1.95 12.28
N LEU A 32 3.30 3.25 12.05
CA LEU A 32 3.16 3.82 10.73
C LEU A 32 4.50 3.63 10.02
N ASP A 33 4.96 2.39 9.88
CA ASP A 33 6.05 2.02 9.01
C ASP A 33 5.41 1.70 7.68
N MET A 34 5.00 2.77 6.99
CA MET A 34 4.46 2.67 5.65
C MET A 34 5.62 2.47 4.69
N ASP A 35 5.65 1.32 4.02
CA ASP A 35 6.65 1.00 3.00
C ASP A 35 6.70 2.14 1.95
N GLY A 36 7.91 2.62 1.66
CA GLY A 36 8.12 3.69 0.67
C GLY A 36 7.93 5.12 1.20
N CYS A 37 7.81 5.31 2.51
CA CYS A 37 7.81 6.62 3.15
C CYS A 37 9.12 6.89 3.89
N VAL A 38 9.50 8.16 4.00
CA VAL A 38 10.64 8.62 4.81
C VAL A 38 10.10 9.35 6.02
N LYS A 39 10.55 8.92 7.21
CA LYS A 39 10.18 9.49 8.50
C LYS A 39 11.16 10.59 8.92
N ILE A 40 10.62 11.69 9.41
CA ILE A 40 11.31 12.87 9.96
C ILE A 40 10.85 13.05 11.40
N GLU A 41 11.79 13.06 12.35
CA GLU A 41 11.48 13.19 13.77
C GLU A 41 12.64 13.80 14.57
N GLY A 42 12.38 14.15 15.84
CA GLY A 42 13.41 14.63 16.75
C GLY A 42 14.10 15.91 16.26
N ALA A 43 15.42 15.86 16.12
CA ALA A 43 16.25 17.03 15.82
C ALA A 43 16.07 17.57 14.39
N ASP A 44 15.48 16.79 13.48
CA ASP A 44 15.22 17.24 12.11
C ASP A 44 13.98 18.14 12.03
N ILE A 45 13.10 18.10 13.04
CA ILE A 45 11.93 18.97 13.12
C ILE A 45 12.38 20.41 13.43
N GLY A 46 11.88 21.37 12.66
CA GLY A 46 12.24 22.78 12.80
C GLY A 46 13.50 23.21 12.05
N VAL A 47 14.16 22.29 11.35
CA VAL A 47 15.38 22.57 10.57
C VAL A 47 15.00 22.85 9.11
N ASN A 48 15.38 24.02 8.59
CA ASN A 48 15.25 24.32 7.17
C ASN A 48 16.39 23.65 6.38
N GLY A 49 16.12 23.21 5.15
CA GLY A 49 17.10 22.54 4.31
C GLY A 49 17.13 21.01 4.44
N VAL A 50 16.35 20.44 5.35
CA VAL A 50 16.17 18.99 5.43
C VAL A 50 15.55 18.53 4.12
N THR A 51 16.26 17.65 3.41
CA THR A 51 15.85 17.14 2.09
C THR A 51 15.45 15.68 2.20
N VAL A 52 14.28 15.35 1.65
CA VAL A 52 13.74 14.00 1.56
C VAL A 52 13.69 13.61 0.09
N THR A 53 14.23 12.43 -0.24
CA THR A 53 14.25 11.91 -1.63
C THR A 53 13.40 10.65 -1.73
N LEU A 54 12.38 10.68 -2.60
CA LEU A 54 11.38 9.64 -2.79
C LEU A 54 11.17 9.43 -4.30
N GLY A 55 11.33 8.21 -4.81
CA GLY A 55 11.11 7.93 -6.24
C GLY A 55 11.96 8.78 -7.21
N GLY A 56 13.10 9.31 -6.76
CA GLY A 56 13.94 10.23 -7.56
C GLY A 56 13.50 11.71 -7.54
N VAL A 57 12.44 12.05 -6.81
CA VAL A 57 12.03 13.42 -6.52
C VAL A 57 12.57 13.83 -5.16
N SER A 58 13.18 15.01 -5.07
CA SER A 58 13.64 15.59 -3.81
C SER A 58 12.71 16.73 -3.37
N VAL A 59 12.22 16.66 -2.13
CA VAL A 59 11.48 17.74 -1.47
C VAL A 59 12.28 18.24 -0.28
N GLU A 60 12.23 19.54 -0.03
CA GLU A 60 13.02 20.21 1.02
C GLU A 60 12.09 20.97 1.96
N PHE A 61 12.33 20.91 3.27
CA PHE A 61 11.65 21.78 4.24
C PHE A 61 12.19 23.21 4.14
N THR A 62 11.33 24.14 3.72
CA THR A 62 11.70 25.55 3.44
C THR A 62 11.33 26.50 4.57
N SER A 63 10.28 26.18 5.32
CA SER A 63 9.86 26.96 6.49
C SER A 63 9.05 26.12 7.47
N TRP A 64 9.01 26.58 8.72
CA TRP A 64 8.27 25.97 9.81
C TRP A 64 7.37 27.01 10.50
N VAL A 65 6.22 26.57 10.98
CA VAL A 65 5.28 27.40 11.75
C VAL A 65 5.46 27.05 13.23
N ALA A 66 6.03 27.97 13.99
CA ALA A 66 6.20 27.80 15.44
C ALA A 66 4.85 27.85 16.16
N LYS A 67 4.74 27.11 17.27
CA LYS A 67 3.58 27.14 18.14
C LYS A 67 3.60 28.40 19.02
N ASP A 68 2.44 29.04 19.17
CA ASP A 68 2.34 30.25 19.99
C ASP A 68 2.66 29.94 21.47
N GLY A 69 3.64 30.65 22.02
CA GLY A 69 4.02 30.57 23.45
C GLY A 69 4.91 29.40 23.84
N GLU A 70 5.23 28.49 22.91
CA GLU A 70 6.02 27.27 23.18
C GLU A 70 7.23 27.20 22.24
N PRO A 71 8.37 27.81 22.63
CA PRO A 71 9.55 27.88 21.76
C PRO A 71 10.12 26.49 21.51
N GLY A 72 10.42 26.19 20.24
CA GLY A 72 10.94 24.90 19.81
C GLY A 72 9.86 23.87 19.47
N GLU A 73 8.58 24.16 19.69
CA GLU A 73 7.48 23.38 19.13
C GLU A 73 7.02 23.98 17.81
N PHE A 74 6.71 23.10 16.85
CA PHE A 74 6.24 23.47 15.53
C PHE A 74 4.90 22.81 15.26
N ILE A 75 4.01 23.53 14.58
CA ILE A 75 2.64 23.11 14.28
C ILE A 75 2.36 23.13 12.78
N GLY A 76 3.36 23.41 11.96
CA GLY A 76 3.22 23.47 10.52
C GLY A 76 4.55 23.56 9.82
N PHE A 77 4.54 23.31 8.52
CA PHE A 77 5.71 23.35 7.65
C PHE A 77 5.33 23.68 6.21
N THR A 78 6.33 24.11 5.44
CA THR A 78 6.25 24.27 3.98
C THR A 78 7.39 23.53 3.30
N LEU A 79 7.07 22.83 2.23
CA LEU A 79 7.98 22.05 1.39
C LEU A 79 8.29 22.81 0.08
N SER A 80 9.44 22.50 -0.53
CA SER A 80 9.83 23.03 -1.85
C SER A 80 9.02 22.45 -3.02
N GLY A 81 8.28 21.36 -2.78
CA GLY A 81 7.42 20.69 -3.75
C GLY A 81 6.27 19.94 -3.09
N SER A 82 5.30 19.49 -3.88
CA SER A 82 4.14 18.75 -3.38
C SER A 82 4.51 17.32 -2.98
N ALA A 83 3.99 16.85 -1.85
CA ALA A 83 4.11 15.46 -1.40
C ALA A 83 2.81 14.98 -0.71
N VAL A 84 2.68 13.68 -0.51
CA VAL A 84 1.73 13.09 0.46
C VAL A 84 2.46 12.95 1.78
N PHE A 85 1.81 13.34 2.87
CA PHE A 85 2.40 13.28 4.19
C PHE A 85 1.40 12.84 5.28
N PHE A 86 1.94 12.19 6.30
CA PHE A 86 1.27 11.86 7.53
C PHE A 86 1.97 12.57 8.67
N VAL A 87 1.23 13.37 9.44
CA VAL A 87 1.77 14.19 10.52
C VAL A 87 1.21 13.69 11.84
N LYS A 88 2.08 13.24 12.74
CA LYS A 88 1.69 12.93 14.12
C LYS A 88 1.96 14.15 15.00
N ALA A 89 0.94 14.70 15.64
CA ALA A 89 1.05 15.88 16.50
C ALA A 89 0.81 15.53 17.97
N GLY A 90 1.85 15.39 18.79
CA GLY A 90 1.74 14.88 20.15
C GLY A 90 2.00 13.37 20.23
N ASN A 91 1.57 12.74 21.33
CA ASN A 91 2.00 11.38 21.67
C ASN A 91 0.92 10.32 21.48
N ASN A 92 -0.34 10.70 21.25
CA ASN A 92 -1.43 9.74 21.13
C ASN A 92 -1.56 9.21 19.70
N ALA A 93 -2.17 8.05 19.54
CA ALA A 93 -2.44 7.46 18.23
C ALA A 93 -3.49 8.25 17.43
N ASP A 94 -4.43 8.90 18.13
CA ASP A 94 -5.50 9.68 17.52
C ASP A 94 -5.03 11.03 16.95
N ASP A 95 -3.80 11.43 17.26
CA ASP A 95 -3.22 12.70 16.79
C ASP A 95 -2.51 12.54 15.43
N LEU A 96 -3.03 11.69 14.55
CA LEU A 96 -2.51 11.44 13.21
C LEU A 96 -3.33 12.16 12.15
N PHE A 97 -2.65 12.98 11.36
CA PHE A 97 -3.26 13.77 10.29
C PHE A 97 -2.66 13.39 8.94
N GLU A 98 -3.51 13.02 8.00
CA GLU A 98 -3.13 12.82 6.61
C GLU A 98 -3.33 14.11 5.81
N GLY A 99 -2.40 14.40 4.90
CA GLY A 99 -2.54 15.50 3.98
C GLY A 99 -1.69 15.35 2.73
N SER A 100 -1.90 16.26 1.78
CA SER A 100 -1.05 16.37 0.60
C SER A 100 -0.92 17.83 0.17
N GLY A 101 0.18 18.14 -0.50
CA GLY A 101 0.48 19.48 -1.01
C GLY A 101 1.87 19.97 -0.62
N MET A 102 2.06 21.29 -0.65
CA MET A 102 3.34 21.94 -0.33
C MET A 102 3.40 22.46 1.10
N SER A 103 2.29 22.45 1.85
CA SER A 103 2.26 23.01 3.20
C SER A 103 1.23 22.30 4.05
N TRP A 104 1.50 22.22 5.33
CA TRP A 104 0.57 21.74 6.34
C TRP A 104 0.64 22.62 7.58
N VAL A 105 -0.52 22.82 8.21
CA VAL A 105 -0.64 23.48 9.51
C VAL A 105 -1.66 22.68 10.33
N ASN A 106 -1.41 22.55 11.63
CA ASN A 106 -2.26 21.81 12.55
C ASN A 106 -3.72 22.32 12.45
N PRO A 107 -4.68 21.46 12.08
CA PRO A 107 -6.07 21.88 11.87
C PRO A 107 -6.77 22.32 13.16
N LEU A 108 -6.21 22.02 14.33
CA LEU A 108 -6.74 22.44 15.63
C LEU A 108 -6.41 23.91 15.97
N GLY A 109 -5.57 24.59 15.19
CA GLY A 109 -5.26 26.02 15.34
C GLY A 109 -3.75 26.31 15.49
N THR A 110 -3.42 27.55 15.86
CA THR A 110 -2.02 28.01 15.99
C THR A 110 -1.45 28.00 17.40
N GLY A 111 -2.30 27.79 18.41
CA GLY A 111 -1.91 27.81 19.80
C GLY A 111 -3.03 27.35 20.74
N GLY A 112 -2.70 27.28 22.02
CA GLY A 112 -3.60 26.76 23.06
C GLY A 112 -3.29 25.31 23.45
N PRO A 113 -3.91 24.81 24.54
CA PRO A 113 -3.57 23.52 25.13
C PRO A 113 -3.96 22.32 24.26
N ASP A 114 -4.94 22.51 23.37
CA ASP A 114 -5.45 21.47 22.47
C ASP A 114 -4.60 21.35 21.19
N VAL A 115 -3.82 22.38 20.85
CA VAL A 115 -2.90 22.35 19.71
C VAL A 115 -1.61 21.67 20.16
N LYS A 116 -1.31 20.50 19.59
CA LYS A 116 -0.06 19.78 19.86
C LYS A 116 1.00 20.11 18.81
N GLY A 117 2.25 20.19 19.24
CA GLY A 117 3.39 20.25 18.34
C GLY A 117 3.55 18.96 17.54
N ILE A 118 4.22 19.05 16.39
CA ILE A 118 4.57 17.93 15.53
C ILE A 118 5.59 17.05 16.26
N SER A 119 5.31 15.76 16.36
CA SER A 119 6.20 14.74 16.93
C SER A 119 6.97 13.98 15.84
N ASN A 120 6.31 13.66 14.73
CA ASN A 120 6.96 13.12 13.53
C ASN A 120 6.14 13.44 12.28
N ILE A 121 6.83 13.40 11.14
CA ILE A 121 6.27 13.57 9.81
C ILE A 121 6.73 12.37 8.98
N GLN A 122 5.84 11.77 8.23
CA GLN A 122 6.20 10.81 7.19
C GLN A 122 5.85 11.38 5.85
N ILE A 123 6.80 11.38 4.93
CA ILE A 123 6.59 11.81 3.56
C ILE A 123 6.64 10.57 2.68
N CYS A 124 5.58 10.34 1.93
CA CYS A 124 5.43 9.17 1.08
C CYS A 124 5.56 9.54 -0.40
N GLU A 125 6.03 8.58 -1.20
CA GLU A 125 6.02 8.73 -2.65
C GLU A 125 4.57 8.94 -3.14
N ILE A 126 4.38 9.95 -3.98
CA ILE A 126 3.11 10.10 -4.70
C ILE A 126 3.07 8.94 -5.70
N SER A 127 2.30 7.90 -5.38
CA SER A 127 2.04 6.83 -6.34
C SER A 127 1.54 7.47 -7.64
N PRO A 128 2.13 7.15 -8.81
CA PRO A 128 1.68 7.71 -10.06
C PRO A 128 0.18 7.38 -10.23
N PRO A 129 -0.62 8.30 -10.80
CA PRO A 129 -2.02 8.00 -11.06
C PRO A 129 -2.09 6.70 -11.86
N PRO A 130 -3.07 5.81 -11.57
CA PRO A 130 -3.23 4.60 -12.34
C PRO A 130 -3.31 4.97 -13.82
N PRO A 131 -2.72 4.15 -14.72
CA PRO A 131 -2.84 4.42 -16.15
C PRO A 131 -4.34 4.56 -16.47
N PRO A 132 -4.71 5.50 -17.36
CA PRO A 132 -6.10 5.66 -17.75
C PRO A 132 -6.64 4.30 -18.19
N PRO A 133 -7.90 3.97 -17.85
CA PRO A 133 -8.48 2.73 -18.34
C PRO A 133 -8.33 2.70 -19.86
N PRO A 134 -8.02 1.54 -20.46
CA PRO A 134 -8.01 1.43 -21.91
C PRO A 134 -9.35 1.94 -22.45
N PRO A 135 -9.36 2.63 -23.61
CA PRO A 135 -10.60 3.13 -24.19
C PRO A 135 -11.62 1.99 -24.27
N PRO A 136 -12.91 2.26 -23.98
CA PRO A 136 -13.93 1.23 -24.07
C PRO A 136 -13.89 0.64 -25.48
N CYS A 137 -13.65 -0.66 -25.49
CA CYS A 137 -13.54 -1.46 -26.69
C CYS A 137 -14.93 -1.48 -27.36
N GLY A 138 -15.13 -0.69 -28.44
CA GLY A 138 -16.45 -0.62 -29.12
C GLY A 138 -16.94 0.75 -29.62
N SER A 139 -16.12 1.80 -29.63
CA SER A 139 -16.45 2.97 -30.47
C SER A 139 -16.34 2.59 -31.95
N GLU A 140 -17.29 3.00 -32.80
CA GLU A 140 -17.33 2.72 -34.25
C GLU A 140 -16.01 3.04 -34.97
N GLU A 141 -15.22 3.96 -34.40
CA GLU A 141 -13.96 4.46 -34.95
C GLU A 141 -12.72 3.67 -34.50
N ASN A 142 -12.85 2.75 -33.53
CA ASN A 142 -11.73 1.96 -33.01
C ASN A 142 -12.19 0.54 -32.57
N PRO A 143 -12.43 -0.37 -33.53
CA PRO A 143 -12.77 -1.75 -33.21
C PRO A 143 -11.59 -2.41 -32.48
N CYS A 144 -11.90 -3.18 -31.44
CA CYS A 144 -10.88 -3.93 -30.71
C CYS A 144 -10.04 -4.76 -31.68
N PRO A 145 -8.71 -4.84 -31.49
CA PRO A 145 -7.95 -5.88 -32.15
C PRO A 145 -8.57 -7.24 -31.78
N PRO A 146 -8.72 -8.17 -32.74
CA PRO A 146 -9.22 -9.49 -32.40
C PRO A 146 -8.32 -10.10 -31.32
N PRO A 147 -8.90 -10.85 -30.35
CA PRO A 147 -8.09 -11.58 -29.38
C PRO A 147 -7.05 -12.42 -30.13
N PRO A 148 -5.83 -12.58 -29.60
CA PRO A 148 -4.86 -13.47 -30.19
C PRO A 148 -5.48 -14.87 -30.34
N PRO A 149 -5.20 -15.60 -31.44
CA PRO A 149 -5.69 -16.96 -31.57
C PRO A 149 -5.21 -17.78 -30.36
N PRO A 150 -6.06 -18.68 -29.83
CA PRO A 150 -5.61 -19.59 -28.77
C PRO A 150 -4.34 -20.31 -29.24
N PRO A 151 -3.35 -20.55 -28.36
CA PRO A 151 -2.21 -21.36 -28.72
C PRO A 151 -2.71 -22.70 -29.28
N PRO A 152 -2.07 -23.25 -30.33
CA PRO A 152 -2.45 -24.54 -30.85
C PRO A 152 -2.37 -25.57 -29.71
N CYS A 153 -3.53 -26.14 -29.37
CA CYS A 153 -3.62 -27.26 -28.44
C CYS A 153 -2.72 -28.38 -28.99
N GLY A 154 -1.66 -28.75 -28.26
CA GLY A 154 -0.66 -29.73 -28.70
C GLY A 154 0.81 -29.28 -28.66
N SER A 155 1.11 -28.06 -28.21
CA SER A 155 2.50 -27.73 -27.83
C SER A 155 2.87 -28.48 -26.56
N ALA A 156 4.07 -29.06 -26.51
CA ALA A 156 4.56 -29.91 -25.41
C ALA A 156 4.54 -29.23 -24.02
N GLU A 157 4.38 -27.90 -24.01
CA GLU A 157 4.45 -27.05 -22.83
C GLU A 157 3.06 -26.70 -22.26
N ASN A 158 1.96 -27.00 -22.98
CA ASN A 158 0.61 -26.67 -22.53
C ASN A 158 -0.40 -27.76 -22.96
N PRO A 159 -0.43 -28.91 -22.26
CA PRO A 159 -1.41 -29.95 -22.52
C PRO A 159 -2.82 -29.40 -22.27
N CYS A 160 -3.76 -29.69 -23.18
CA CYS A 160 -5.14 -29.25 -23.02
C CYS A 160 -5.69 -29.77 -21.67
N PRO A 161 -6.45 -28.95 -20.93
CA PRO A 161 -7.06 -29.41 -19.69
C PRO A 161 -7.92 -30.64 -19.96
N PRO A 162 -7.91 -31.65 -19.08
CA PRO A 162 -8.76 -32.82 -19.25
C PRO A 162 -10.23 -32.37 -19.30
N PRO A 163 -11.07 -33.07 -20.08
CA PRO A 163 -12.50 -32.78 -20.09
C PRO A 163 -13.07 -32.87 -18.67
N PRO A 164 -14.06 -32.03 -18.32
CA PRO A 164 -14.70 -32.11 -17.01
C PRO A 164 -15.28 -33.52 -16.81
N PRO A 165 -15.23 -34.05 -15.57
CA PRO A 165 -15.86 -35.33 -15.26
C PRO A 165 -17.36 -35.23 -15.55
N PRO A 166 -18.00 -36.33 -16.00
CA PRO A 166 -19.44 -36.36 -16.17
C PRO A 166 -20.13 -36.00 -14.84
N PRO A 167 -21.29 -35.30 -14.88
CA PRO A 167 -22.03 -35.03 -13.66
C PRO A 167 -22.35 -36.35 -12.95
N PRO A 168 -22.34 -36.37 -11.60
CA PRO A 168 -22.80 -37.54 -10.86
C PRO A 168 -24.24 -37.86 -11.30
N PRO A 169 -24.63 -39.15 -11.35
CA PRO A 169 -26.03 -39.51 -11.58
C PRO A 169 -26.87 -38.75 -10.56
N GLU A 170 -27.85 -37.96 -11.02
CA GLU A 170 -28.78 -37.28 -10.13
C GLU A 170 -29.39 -38.33 -9.20
N GLU A 171 -29.18 -38.18 -7.89
CA GLU A 171 -29.84 -39.05 -6.92
C GLU A 171 -31.35 -38.85 -7.05
N CYS A 172 -32.03 -39.84 -7.63
CA CYS A 172 -33.48 -40.02 -7.59
C CYS A 172 -33.95 -40.10 -6.12
N GLY A 173 -34.09 -38.96 -5.46
CA GLY A 173 -34.50 -38.85 -4.06
C GLY A 173 -35.98 -38.48 -3.90
N SER A 174 -36.86 -39.48 -3.79
CA SER A 174 -37.99 -39.51 -2.85
C SER A 174 -38.76 -40.83 -2.97
N GLU A 175 -39.09 -41.44 -1.83
CA GLU A 175 -39.63 -42.81 -1.68
C GLU A 175 -40.98 -43.09 -2.37
N THR A 176 -41.52 -42.17 -3.17
CA THR A 176 -42.88 -42.28 -3.71
C THR A 176 -42.93 -42.54 -5.21
N TYR A 177 -41.80 -42.45 -5.93
CA TYR A 177 -41.76 -42.68 -7.38
C TYR A 177 -40.57 -43.58 -7.76
N PRO A 178 -40.78 -44.87 -8.08
CA PRO A 178 -39.72 -45.69 -8.65
C PRO A 178 -39.29 -45.10 -10.00
N CYS A 179 -37.99 -44.86 -10.18
CA CYS A 179 -37.47 -44.31 -11.42
C CYS A 179 -37.75 -45.28 -12.59
N PRO A 180 -38.17 -44.76 -13.76
CA PRO A 180 -38.44 -45.60 -14.92
C PRO A 180 -37.16 -46.36 -15.30
N PRO A 181 -37.28 -47.64 -15.73
CA PRO A 181 -36.12 -48.41 -16.14
C PRO A 181 -35.40 -47.70 -17.29
N PRO A 182 -34.06 -47.71 -17.31
CA PRO A 182 -33.30 -47.09 -18.37
C PRO A 182 -33.65 -47.71 -19.73
N PRO A 183 -33.62 -46.94 -20.83
CA PRO A 183 -33.84 -47.48 -22.16
C PRO A 183 -32.74 -48.51 -22.50
N PRO A 184 -33.06 -49.55 -23.28
CA PRO A 184 -32.07 -50.52 -23.72
C PRO A 184 -30.98 -49.82 -24.54
N PRO A 185 -29.72 -50.26 -24.44
CA PRO A 185 -28.62 -49.67 -25.20
C PRO A 185 -28.89 -49.78 -26.70
N PRO A 186 -28.50 -48.78 -27.51
CA PRO A 186 -28.59 -48.88 -28.95
C PRO A 186 -27.74 -50.07 -29.44
N PRO A 187 -28.16 -50.76 -30.52
CA PRO A 187 -27.34 -51.79 -31.12
C PRO A 187 -25.99 -51.19 -31.56
N PRO A 188 -24.88 -51.93 -31.42
CA PRO A 188 -23.58 -51.42 -31.85
C PRO A 188 -23.63 -51.06 -33.32
N GLU A 189 -23.35 -49.81 -33.65
CA GLU A 189 -23.19 -49.37 -35.03
C GLU A 189 -21.97 -50.09 -35.62
N GLU A 190 -22.21 -50.92 -36.64
CA GLU A 190 -21.14 -51.53 -37.41
C GLU A 190 -20.34 -50.41 -38.07
N CYS A 191 -19.13 -50.17 -37.57
CA CYS A 191 -18.18 -49.24 -38.16
C CYS A 191 -17.82 -49.73 -39.56
N GLY A 192 -18.41 -49.10 -40.57
CA GLY A 192 -18.10 -49.33 -41.98
C GLY A 192 -16.62 -49.03 -42.23
N SER A 193 -15.90 -50.04 -42.71
CA SER A 193 -14.52 -49.91 -43.18
C SER A 193 -14.50 -49.20 -44.53
N GLU A 194 -14.49 -47.86 -44.53
CA GLU A 194 -14.19 -47.08 -45.73
C GLU A 194 -12.72 -47.26 -46.10
N THR A 195 -12.52 -48.02 -47.18
CA THR A 195 -11.23 -48.21 -47.84
C THR A 195 -11.06 -47.07 -48.84
N TYR A 196 -10.12 -46.16 -48.60
CA TYR A 196 -9.77 -45.13 -49.56
C TYR A 196 -8.64 -45.61 -50.50
N PRO A 197 -8.75 -45.34 -51.82
CA PRO A 197 -7.80 -45.75 -52.86
C PRO A 197 -6.50 -44.93 -52.89
#